data_AF-A0AAV1Z5J6-F1
#
_entry.id   AF-A0AAV1Z5J6-F1
#
_cell.length_a   1.000
_cell.length_b   1.000
_cell.length_c   1.000
_cell.angle_alpha   90.00
_cell.angle_beta   90.00
_cell.angle_gamma   90.00
#
_symmetry.space_group_name_H-M   'P 1'
#
loop_
_entity.id
_entity.type
_entity.pdbx_description
1 polymer ?
#
loop_
_entity_poly.entity_id
_entity_poly.type
_entity_poly.pdbx_seq_one_letter_code
_entity_poly.pdbx_strand_id
1 'polypeptide(L)'
;MDNNRISLLEELHYHRVFMRTDRAPFSLDVEPLVNPNEMKSFISDVFNHALFLRGFENWISPFNTEEINKDNSVKGHFKYEIGKAVIDKCAVGESVRIAIKNGFDANKLLNLPSNEVMEYVQKFIGLVVAETRPVNISFINAFAFACTLYDVVAKNRRQHLNCIALSVASVFESAFPYEWIYYDFQQWAFAYVFRHRQIHN
;
A
#
# COMPACT_ATOMS: atom_id res chain seq x y z
N MET A 1 28.88 4.91 9.55
CA MET A 1 27.66 4.41 8.89
C MET A 1 26.95 3.57 9.94
N ASP A 2 25.88 4.09 10.52
CA ASP A 2 25.12 3.37 11.55
C ASP A 2 24.40 2.19 10.91
N ASN A 3 24.91 0.99 11.16
CA ASN A 3 24.33 -0.28 10.73
C ASN A 3 23.15 -0.73 11.62
N ASN A 4 22.66 0.12 12.53
CA ASN A 4 21.49 -0.17 13.36
C ASN A 4 20.21 0.25 12.64
N ARG A 5 19.96 -0.33 11.46
CA ARG A 5 18.67 -0.16 10.79
C ARG A 5 17.65 -1.03 11.53
N ILE A 6 16.84 -0.39 12.37
CA ILE A 6 15.70 -0.97 13.08
C ILE A 6 14.86 -1.81 12.11
N SER A 7 14.50 -3.02 12.50
CA SER A 7 13.70 -3.92 11.64
C SER A 7 12.29 -3.35 11.41
N LEU A 8 11.60 -3.76 10.32
CA LEU A 8 10.23 -3.28 10.06
C LEU A 8 9.29 -3.60 11.24
N LEU A 9 9.43 -4.79 11.84
CA LEU A 9 8.67 -5.20 13.02
C LEU A 9 8.96 -4.31 14.24
N GLU A 10 10.23 -4.00 14.46
CA GLU A 10 10.66 -3.13 15.55
C GLU A 10 10.17 -1.69 15.35
N GLU A 11 10.10 -1.23 14.10
CA GLU A 11 9.57 0.09 13.78
C GLU A 11 8.04 0.18 13.91
N LEU A 12 7.32 -0.88 13.52
CA LEU A 12 5.88 -1.00 13.71
C LEU A 12 5.51 -0.83 15.19
N HIS A 13 6.32 -1.41 16.08
CA HIS A 13 6.16 -1.24 17.52
C HIS A 13 6.20 0.23 17.97
N TYR A 14 7.12 1.05 17.40
CA TYR A 14 7.24 2.47 17.73
C TYR A 14 6.20 3.37 17.05
N HIS A 15 5.67 2.96 15.90
CA HIS A 15 4.66 3.71 15.14
C HIS A 15 3.23 3.46 15.63
N ARG A 16 3.06 2.64 16.67
CA ARG A 16 1.81 2.51 17.41
C ARG A 16 1.36 3.90 17.88
N VAL A 17 0.42 4.50 17.16
CA VAL A 17 -0.23 5.72 17.64
C VAL A 17 -1.00 5.30 18.89
N PHE A 18 -0.74 5.95 20.01
CA PHE A 18 -1.44 5.73 21.28
C PHE A 18 -2.90 6.21 21.19
N MET A 19 -3.71 5.63 20.31
CA MET A 19 -5.16 5.56 20.46
C MET A 19 -5.48 4.39 21.41
N ARG A 20 -4.88 4.37 22.61
CA ARG A 20 -5.42 3.57 23.70
C ARG A 20 -6.67 4.29 24.19
N THR A 21 -7.80 4.06 23.54
CA THR A 21 -9.10 4.27 24.18
C THR A 21 -9.19 3.24 25.31
N ASP A 22 -8.84 3.65 26.53
CA ASP A 22 -9.12 3.02 27.83
C ASP A 22 -8.95 1.48 27.94
N ARG A 23 -8.07 0.85 27.16
CA ARG A 23 -7.77 -0.58 27.32
C ARG A 23 -6.75 -0.78 28.42
N ALA A 24 -7.18 -1.44 29.50
CA ALA A 24 -6.33 -1.83 30.61
C ALA A 24 -5.09 -2.61 30.11
N PRO A 25 -3.90 -2.34 30.67
CA PRO A 25 -2.66 -2.95 30.22
C PRO A 25 -2.64 -4.42 30.68
N PHE A 26 -3.15 -5.32 29.86
CA PHE A 26 -2.99 -6.75 30.11
C PHE A 26 -1.83 -7.32 29.29
N SER A 27 -1.17 -8.27 29.94
CA SER A 27 -0.05 -9.11 29.52
C SER A 27 -0.12 -9.58 28.06
N LEU A 28 1.00 -9.43 27.33
CA LEU A 28 1.22 -9.89 25.95
C LEU A 28 0.10 -9.44 25.01
N ASP A 29 0.10 -8.14 24.66
CA ASP A 29 -0.64 -7.57 23.53
C ASP A 29 -0.24 -8.31 22.24
N VAL A 30 -0.86 -9.46 21.93
CA VAL A 30 -0.79 -10.04 20.59
C VAL A 30 -1.62 -9.10 19.72
N GLU A 31 -0.94 -8.28 18.93
CA GLU A 31 -1.60 -7.32 18.06
C GLU A 31 -2.53 -8.06 17.08
N PRO A 32 -3.80 -7.63 16.94
CA PRO A 32 -4.73 -8.31 16.06
C PRO A 32 -4.23 -8.23 14.62
N LEU A 33 -4.17 -9.38 13.97
CA LEU A 33 -3.91 -9.47 12.54
C LEU A 33 -5.14 -8.93 11.79
N VAL A 34 -4.91 -8.20 10.70
CA VAL A 34 -5.98 -7.72 9.83
C VAL A 34 -6.70 -8.91 9.20
N ASN A 35 -8.03 -8.85 9.13
CA ASN A 35 -8.79 -9.85 8.38
C ASN A 35 -8.40 -9.77 6.89
N PRO A 36 -8.08 -10.88 6.20
CA PRO A 36 -7.72 -10.85 4.78
C PRO A 36 -8.75 -10.16 3.89
N ASN A 37 -10.05 -10.25 4.20
CA ASN A 37 -11.11 -9.58 3.45
C ASN A 37 -11.11 -8.06 3.70
N GLU A 38 -10.85 -7.64 4.93
CA GLU A 38 -10.72 -6.22 5.30
C GLU A 38 -9.52 -5.59 4.58
N MET A 39 -8.36 -6.26 4.59
CA MET A 39 -7.17 -5.81 3.85
C MET A 39 -7.44 -5.71 2.34
N LYS A 40 -8.08 -6.72 1.74
CA LYS A 40 -8.44 -6.70 0.30
C LYS A 40 -9.42 -5.58 -0.02
N SER A 41 -10.42 -5.35 0.84
CA SER A 41 -11.37 -4.24 0.70
C SER A 41 -10.65 -2.89 0.73
N PHE A 42 -9.77 -2.71 1.72
CA PHE A 42 -8.98 -1.49 1.86
C PHE A 42 -8.10 -1.24 0.62
N ILE A 43 -7.36 -2.25 0.16
CA ILE A 43 -6.54 -2.15 -1.06
C ILE A 43 -7.44 -1.80 -2.26
N SER A 44 -8.63 -2.40 -2.32
CA SER A 44 -9.58 -2.13 -3.38
C SER A 44 -10.00 -0.67 -3.40
N ASP A 45 -10.38 -0.12 -2.25
CA ASP A 45 -10.81 1.27 -2.14
C ASP A 45 -9.67 2.25 -2.48
N VAL A 46 -8.45 1.96 -2.00
CA VAL A 46 -7.27 2.77 -2.31
C VAL A 46 -7.03 2.83 -3.80
N PHE A 47 -7.05 1.68 -4.50
CA PHE A 47 -6.88 1.67 -5.94
C PHE A 47 -8.02 2.34 -6.68
N ASN A 48 -9.28 2.07 -6.31
CA ASN A 48 -10.43 2.67 -6.97
C ASN A 48 -10.29 4.19 -7.03
N HIS A 49 -9.96 4.78 -5.89
CA HIS A 49 -9.85 6.23 -5.81
C HIS A 49 -8.56 6.79 -6.42
N ALA A 50 -7.41 6.17 -6.16
CA ALA A 50 -6.14 6.64 -6.72
C ALA A 50 -6.16 6.58 -8.26
N LEU A 51 -6.74 5.53 -8.83
CA LEU A 51 -6.89 5.37 -10.28
C LEU A 51 -7.92 6.35 -10.84
N PHE A 52 -9.04 6.57 -10.15
CA PHE A 52 -10.02 7.60 -10.52
C PHE A 52 -9.38 8.99 -10.61
N LEU A 53 -8.60 9.40 -9.60
CA LEU A 53 -7.89 10.69 -9.61
C LEU A 53 -6.86 10.83 -10.74
N ARG A 54 -6.43 9.70 -11.32
CA ARG A 54 -5.49 9.64 -12.45
C ARG A 54 -6.19 9.47 -13.80
N GLY A 55 -7.52 9.51 -13.83
CA GLY A 55 -8.32 9.41 -15.05
C GLY A 55 -8.52 7.98 -15.57
N PHE A 56 -8.29 6.97 -14.74
CA PHE A 56 -8.65 5.59 -15.07
C PHE A 56 -10.10 5.32 -14.69
N GLU A 57 -10.95 5.30 -15.70
CA GLU A 57 -12.37 4.91 -15.56
C GLU A 57 -12.51 3.39 -15.76
N ASN A 58 -13.46 2.78 -15.04
CA ASN A 58 -13.82 1.35 -15.18
C ASN A 58 -12.76 0.34 -14.71
N TRP A 59 -11.98 0.68 -13.68
CA TRP A 59 -11.22 -0.35 -12.97
C TRP A 59 -12.19 -1.32 -12.27
N ILE A 60 -12.00 -2.62 -12.50
CA ILE A 60 -12.75 -3.68 -11.83
C ILE A 60 -11.81 -4.32 -10.82
N SER A 61 -12.20 -4.29 -9.56
CA SER A 61 -11.45 -4.95 -8.49
C SER A 61 -11.37 -6.45 -8.75
N PRO A 62 -10.19 -7.09 -8.64
CA PRO A 62 -10.10 -8.55 -8.70
C PRO A 62 -10.63 -9.23 -7.44
N PHE A 63 -10.96 -8.47 -6.40
CA PHE A 63 -11.53 -8.98 -5.17
C PHE A 63 -13.05 -9.05 -5.29
N ASN A 64 -13.64 -10.13 -4.80
CA ASN A 64 -15.09 -10.31 -4.84
C ASN A 64 -15.78 -9.30 -3.91
N THR A 65 -16.29 -8.21 -4.50
CA THR A 65 -16.96 -7.14 -3.76
C THR A 65 -18.23 -7.60 -3.06
N GLU A 66 -18.93 -8.63 -3.56
CA GLU A 66 -20.11 -9.16 -2.88
C GLU A 66 -19.75 -9.95 -1.62
N GLU A 67 -18.64 -10.69 -1.64
CA GLU A 67 -18.12 -11.36 -0.44
C GLU A 67 -17.55 -10.37 0.57
N ILE A 68 -16.88 -9.31 0.09
CA ILE A 68 -16.41 -8.20 0.93
C ILE A 68 -17.58 -7.47 1.60
N ASN A 69 -18.66 -7.19 0.87
CA ASN A 69 -19.80 -6.42 1.38
C ASN A 69 -20.77 -7.24 2.25
N LYS A 70 -20.77 -8.59 2.15
CA LYS A 70 -21.57 -9.47 3.04
C LYS A 70 -21.05 -9.45 4.47
N ASP A 71 -19.76 -9.18 4.66
CA ASP A 71 -19.17 -8.91 5.96
C ASP A 71 -19.43 -7.44 6.31
N ASN A 72 -20.65 -7.13 6.79
CA ASN A 72 -21.11 -5.78 7.17
C ASN A 72 -20.26 -5.08 8.26
N SER A 73 -19.13 -5.67 8.65
CA SER A 73 -18.13 -5.09 9.54
C SER A 73 -17.05 -4.27 8.80
N VAL A 74 -16.99 -4.34 7.46
CA VAL A 74 -16.06 -3.56 6.63
C VAL A 74 -16.45 -2.08 6.69
N LYS A 75 -15.86 -1.40 7.67
CA LYS A 75 -15.98 0.05 7.85
C LYS A 75 -15.47 0.72 6.58
N GLY A 76 -16.08 1.81 6.13
CA GLY A 76 -15.51 2.60 5.02
C GLY A 76 -14.16 3.18 5.45
N HIS A 77 -13.05 2.48 5.14
CA HIS A 77 -11.71 2.86 5.57
C HIS A 77 -11.15 4.01 4.71
N PHE A 78 -11.72 4.23 3.53
CA PHE A 78 -11.15 5.12 2.54
C PHE A 78 -11.66 6.56 2.64
N LYS A 79 -10.72 7.52 2.67
CA LYS A 79 -10.98 8.95 2.56
C LYS A 79 -10.07 9.59 1.50
N TYR A 80 -10.55 10.68 0.91
CA TYR A 80 -9.92 11.43 -0.18
C TYR A 80 -8.42 11.73 0.01
N GLU A 81 -8.00 11.95 1.26
CA GLU A 81 -6.62 12.24 1.67
C GLU A 81 -5.67 11.07 1.36
N ILE A 82 -6.15 9.84 1.49
CA ILE A 82 -5.37 8.64 1.17
C ILE A 82 -5.02 8.62 -0.32
N GLY A 83 -6.03 8.86 -1.16
CA GLY A 83 -5.85 8.99 -2.60
C GLY A 83 -4.80 10.03 -2.97
N LYS A 84 -4.87 11.21 -2.34
CA LYS A 84 -3.89 12.29 -2.56
C LYS A 84 -2.48 11.90 -2.16
N ALA A 85 -2.31 11.21 -1.02
CA ALA A 85 -1.00 10.80 -0.55
C ALA A 85 -0.35 9.79 -1.51
N VAL A 86 -1.09 8.78 -1.97
CA VAL A 86 -0.53 7.71 -2.83
C VAL A 86 -0.24 8.16 -4.26
N ILE A 87 -0.93 9.19 -4.78
CA ILE A 87 -0.63 9.74 -6.12
C ILE A 87 0.34 10.92 -6.09
N ASP A 88 0.79 11.33 -4.91
CA ASP A 88 1.68 12.47 -4.77
C ASP A 88 3.01 12.24 -5.51
N LYS A 89 3.51 13.28 -6.19
CA LYS A 89 4.66 13.16 -7.09
C LYS A 89 5.94 12.73 -6.37
N CYS A 90 6.14 13.09 -5.10
CA CYS A 90 7.33 12.69 -4.37
C CYS A 90 7.26 11.22 -3.95
N ALA A 91 6.09 10.72 -3.52
CA ALA A 91 5.90 9.29 -3.24
C ALA A 91 6.05 8.44 -4.52
N VAL A 92 5.46 8.89 -5.63
CA VAL A 92 5.62 8.22 -6.93
C VAL A 92 7.08 8.24 -7.36
N GLY A 93 7.73 9.41 -7.34
CA GLY A 93 9.12 9.57 -7.77
C GLY A 93 10.09 8.73 -6.97
N GLU A 94 9.96 8.72 -5.64
CA GLU A 94 10.83 7.96 -4.74
C GLU A 94 10.64 6.45 -4.91
N SER A 95 9.39 5.98 -4.94
CA SER A 95 9.10 4.56 -5.07
C SER A 95 9.55 3.99 -6.42
N VAL A 96 9.38 4.74 -7.53
CA VAL A 96 9.91 4.38 -8.85
C VAL A 96 11.44 4.40 -8.88
N ARG A 97 12.07 5.41 -8.25
CA ARG A 97 13.54 5.50 -8.16
C ARG A 97 14.13 4.28 -7.46
N ILE A 98 13.52 3.84 -6.35
CA ILE A 98 13.92 2.63 -5.62
C ILE A 98 13.78 1.40 -6.51
N ALA A 99 12.63 1.23 -7.17
CA ALA A 99 12.40 0.09 -8.04
C ALA A 99 13.41 0.01 -9.20
N ILE A 100 13.65 1.13 -9.91
CA ILE A 100 14.61 1.22 -11.02
C ILE A 100 16.04 0.93 -10.53
N LYS A 101 16.45 1.51 -9.40
CA LYS A 101 17.77 1.25 -8.79
C LYS A 101 17.99 -0.25 -8.52
N ASN A 102 16.94 -0.98 -8.22
CA ASN A 102 16.97 -2.42 -7.99
C ASN A 102 16.68 -3.28 -9.24
N GLY A 103 16.66 -2.67 -10.43
CA GLY A 103 16.54 -3.38 -11.70
C GLY A 103 15.10 -3.59 -12.19
N PHE A 104 14.15 -2.78 -11.75
CA PHE A 104 12.81 -2.78 -12.34
C PHE A 104 12.86 -2.31 -13.80
N ASP A 105 12.35 -3.14 -14.68
CA ASP A 105 12.14 -2.85 -16.10
C ASP A 105 10.66 -3.01 -16.46
N ALA A 106 10.07 -1.92 -16.97
CA ALA A 106 8.69 -1.87 -17.44
C ALA A 106 8.47 -2.72 -18.71
N ASN A 107 9.45 -2.76 -19.63
CA ASN A 107 9.37 -3.58 -20.83
C ASN A 107 9.37 -5.06 -20.47
N LYS A 108 10.20 -5.45 -19.49
CA LYS A 108 10.16 -6.81 -18.94
C LYS A 108 8.77 -7.12 -18.38
N LEU A 109 8.21 -6.27 -17.51
CA LEU A 109 6.86 -6.47 -16.94
C LEU A 109 5.79 -6.70 -18.01
N LEU A 110 5.85 -5.95 -19.12
CA LEU A 110 4.87 -6.07 -20.22
C LEU A 110 5.00 -7.33 -21.05
N ASN A 111 6.16 -7.99 -21.01
CA ASN A 111 6.46 -9.20 -21.78
C ASN A 111 6.41 -10.49 -20.94
N LEU A 112 6.31 -10.37 -19.61
CA LEU A 112 6.18 -11.53 -18.73
C LEU A 112 4.81 -12.22 -18.91
N PRO A 113 4.76 -13.55 -18.79
CA PRO A 113 3.50 -14.28 -18.70
C PRO A 113 2.82 -14.03 -17.35
N SER A 114 1.48 -14.11 -17.30
CA SER A 114 0.68 -13.71 -16.13
C SER A 114 1.08 -14.42 -14.82
N ASN A 115 1.55 -15.67 -14.91
CA ASN A 115 2.02 -16.46 -13.76
C ASN A 115 3.33 -15.93 -13.16
N GLU A 116 4.17 -15.24 -13.94
CA GLU A 116 5.44 -14.65 -13.48
C GLU A 116 5.31 -13.17 -13.09
N VAL A 117 4.27 -12.49 -13.59
CA VAL A 117 4.02 -11.07 -13.28
C VAL A 117 3.86 -10.84 -11.78
N MET A 118 3.15 -11.74 -11.08
CA MET A 118 2.89 -11.58 -9.65
C MET A 118 4.19 -11.60 -8.84
N GLU A 119 5.05 -12.59 -9.04
CA GLU A 119 6.36 -12.68 -8.37
C GLU A 119 7.24 -11.47 -8.68
N TYR A 120 7.28 -11.06 -9.95
CA TYR A 120 8.05 -9.90 -10.38
C TYR A 120 7.57 -8.61 -9.70
N VAL A 121 6.25 -8.37 -9.65
CA VAL A 121 5.66 -7.18 -9.02
C VAL A 121 5.84 -7.23 -7.50
N GLN A 122 5.59 -8.37 -6.85
CA GLN A 122 5.81 -8.56 -5.41
C GLN A 122 7.25 -8.22 -4.99
N LYS A 123 8.25 -8.67 -5.77
CA LYS A 123 9.66 -8.34 -5.53
C LYS A 123 9.88 -6.84 -5.40
N PHE A 124 9.39 -6.04 -6.34
CA PHE A 124 9.66 -4.60 -6.36
C PHE A 124 8.82 -3.83 -5.34
N ILE A 125 7.57 -4.23 -5.09
CA ILE A 125 6.79 -3.66 -3.98
C ILE A 125 7.51 -3.95 -2.65
N GLY A 126 7.98 -5.18 -2.44
CA GLY A 126 8.74 -5.55 -1.25
C GLY A 126 10.04 -4.74 -1.07
N LEU A 127 10.75 -4.47 -2.16
CA LEU A 127 11.94 -3.60 -2.14
C LEU A 127 11.59 -2.14 -1.80
N VAL A 128 10.50 -1.60 -2.36
CA VAL A 128 9.99 -0.27 -1.99
C VAL A 128 9.68 -0.24 -0.49
N VAL A 129 8.96 -1.23 0.03
CA VAL A 129 8.66 -1.36 1.46
C VAL A 129 9.93 -1.45 2.30
N ALA A 130 10.95 -2.19 1.87
CA ALA A 130 12.19 -2.36 2.62
C ALA A 130 13.10 -1.12 2.62
N GLU A 131 13.12 -0.34 1.54
CA GLU A 131 14.01 0.83 1.42
C GLU A 131 13.39 2.13 1.94
N THR A 132 12.07 2.26 1.92
CA THR A 132 11.37 3.46 2.41
C THR A 132 11.09 3.37 3.90
N ARG A 133 11.23 4.49 4.61
CA ARG A 133 11.00 4.63 6.05
C ARG A 133 10.52 6.06 6.35
N PRO A 134 9.72 6.31 7.39
CA PRO A 134 9.17 5.32 8.31
C PRO A 134 8.03 4.42 7.77
N VAL A 135 7.54 3.43 8.54
CA VAL A 135 6.46 2.47 8.17
C VAL A 135 5.30 3.13 7.42
N ASN A 136 4.80 4.25 7.94
CA ASN A 136 3.69 5.00 7.34
C ASN A 136 4.05 5.50 5.93
N ILE A 137 5.27 5.99 5.75
CA ILE A 137 5.82 6.38 4.45
C ILE A 137 6.04 5.15 3.57
N SER A 138 6.45 4.02 4.13
CA SER A 138 6.60 2.76 3.38
C SER A 138 5.28 2.28 2.80
N PHE A 139 4.22 2.36 3.60
CA PHE A 139 2.88 1.98 3.21
C PHE A 139 2.35 2.88 2.07
N ILE A 140 2.56 4.20 2.17
CA ILE A 140 2.21 5.16 1.10
C ILE A 140 3.01 4.86 -0.19
N ASN A 141 4.33 4.68 -0.09
CA ASN A 141 5.19 4.45 -1.25
C ASN A 141 4.89 3.11 -1.96
N ALA A 142 4.53 2.07 -1.21
CA ALA A 142 4.14 0.79 -1.78
C ALA A 142 2.88 0.93 -2.66
N PHE A 143 1.86 1.64 -2.17
CA PHE A 143 0.69 1.97 -2.99
C PHE A 143 1.01 2.89 -4.16
N ALA A 144 1.86 3.90 -3.96
CA ALA A 144 2.26 4.83 -5.02
C ALA A 144 2.96 4.09 -6.17
N PHE A 145 3.86 3.17 -5.85
CA PHE A 145 4.50 2.32 -6.83
C PHE A 145 3.49 1.45 -7.56
N ALA A 146 2.61 0.77 -6.81
CA ALA A 146 1.59 -0.09 -7.41
C ALA A 146 0.67 0.70 -8.35
N CYS A 147 0.21 1.90 -7.97
CA CYS A 147 -0.56 2.78 -8.85
C CYS A 147 0.21 3.15 -10.13
N THR A 148 1.53 3.34 -10.03
CA THR A 148 2.37 3.61 -11.21
C THR A 148 2.43 2.41 -12.16
N LEU A 149 2.45 1.18 -11.62
CA LEU A 149 2.41 -0.03 -12.44
C LEU A 149 1.11 -0.14 -13.25
N TYR A 150 -0.01 0.36 -12.71
CA TYR A 150 -1.27 0.44 -13.46
C TYR A 150 -1.11 1.28 -14.72
N ASP A 151 -0.42 2.43 -14.68
CA ASP A 151 -0.19 3.24 -15.89
C ASP A 151 0.61 2.48 -16.94
N VAL A 152 1.60 1.71 -16.50
CA VAL A 152 2.47 0.92 -17.37
C VAL A 152 1.67 -0.16 -18.09
N VAL A 153 0.82 -0.89 -17.36
CA VAL A 153 0.14 -2.07 -17.91
C VAL A 153 -1.25 -1.78 -18.50
N ALA A 154 -1.95 -0.73 -18.08
CA ALA A 154 -3.33 -0.47 -18.49
C ALA A 154 -3.52 -0.28 -20.00
N LYS A 155 -2.49 0.21 -20.69
CA LYS A 155 -2.51 0.43 -22.15
C LYS A 155 -2.21 -0.84 -22.96
N ASN A 156 -1.42 -1.76 -22.41
CA ASN A 156 -0.81 -2.84 -23.18
C ASN A 156 -1.15 -4.25 -22.68
N ARG A 157 -1.44 -4.42 -21.39
CA ARG A 157 -1.63 -5.71 -20.72
C ARG A 157 -2.65 -5.58 -19.58
N ARG A 158 -3.91 -5.28 -19.89
CA ARG A 158 -4.98 -5.12 -18.87
C ARG A 158 -5.11 -6.32 -17.93
N GLN A 159 -4.83 -7.53 -18.41
CA GLN A 159 -4.84 -8.76 -17.59
C GLN A 159 -3.84 -8.71 -16.41
N HIS A 160 -2.76 -7.90 -16.50
CA HIS A 160 -1.78 -7.75 -15.43
C HIS A 160 -2.28 -6.84 -14.29
N LEU A 161 -3.35 -6.06 -14.50
CA LEU A 161 -3.91 -5.18 -13.46
C LEU A 161 -4.33 -5.97 -12.22
N ASN A 162 -4.94 -7.15 -12.41
CA ASN A 162 -5.34 -8.03 -11.32
C ASN A 162 -4.12 -8.58 -10.56
N CYS A 163 -3.06 -8.93 -11.29
CA CYS A 163 -1.80 -9.40 -10.69
C CYS A 163 -1.18 -8.34 -9.78
N ILE A 164 -1.29 -7.05 -10.14
CA ILE A 164 -0.75 -5.96 -9.31
C ILE A 164 -1.49 -5.88 -7.97
N ALA A 165 -2.82 -5.87 -7.97
CA ALA A 165 -3.59 -5.79 -6.73
C ALA A 165 -3.38 -7.02 -5.82
N LEU A 166 -3.32 -8.22 -6.40
CA LEU A 166 -3.00 -9.45 -5.67
C LEU A 166 -1.56 -9.42 -5.10
N SER A 167 -0.62 -8.84 -5.84
CA SER A 167 0.77 -8.66 -5.37
C SER A 167 0.84 -7.73 -4.18
N VAL A 168 0.09 -6.62 -4.19
CA VAL A 168 0.00 -5.72 -3.03
C VAL A 168 -0.56 -6.45 -1.82
N ALA A 169 -1.67 -7.17 -1.96
CA ALA A 169 -2.27 -7.91 -0.85
C ALA A 169 -1.28 -8.92 -0.23
N SER A 170 -0.57 -9.67 -1.06
CA SER A 170 0.43 -10.64 -0.59
C SER A 170 1.63 -9.98 0.12
N VAL A 171 2.14 -8.87 -0.40
CA VAL A 171 3.21 -8.13 0.29
C VAL A 171 2.71 -7.54 1.60
N PHE A 172 1.47 -7.05 1.64
CA PHE A 172 0.90 -6.41 2.83
C PHE A 172 0.59 -7.42 3.94
N GLU A 173 0.14 -8.62 3.59
CA GLU A 173 -0.05 -9.71 4.55
C GLU A 173 1.23 -10.03 5.35
N SER A 174 2.40 -9.90 4.71
CA SER A 174 3.69 -10.16 5.35
C SER A 174 4.32 -8.93 6.00
N ALA A 175 4.23 -7.76 5.37
CA ALA A 175 4.92 -6.54 5.81
C ALA A 175 4.08 -5.66 6.74
N PHE A 176 2.76 -5.69 6.61
CA PHE A 176 1.80 -4.85 7.34
C PHE A 176 0.63 -5.71 7.87
N PRO A 177 0.91 -6.68 8.75
CA PRO A 177 -0.07 -7.70 9.11
C PRO A 177 -1.13 -7.21 10.11
N TYR A 178 -0.93 -6.04 10.74
CA TYR A 178 -1.74 -5.61 11.88
C TYR A 178 -2.92 -4.72 11.50
N GLU A 179 -4.07 -4.97 12.13
CA GLU A 179 -5.34 -4.27 11.88
C GLU A 179 -5.22 -2.75 12.06
N TRP A 180 -4.49 -2.31 13.11
CA TRP A 180 -4.36 -0.89 13.45
C TRP A 180 -3.71 -0.04 12.36
N ILE A 181 -2.84 -0.62 11.51
CA ILE A 181 -2.19 0.07 10.39
C ILE A 181 -3.26 0.61 9.42
N TYR A 182 -4.28 -0.19 9.13
CA TYR A 182 -5.33 0.14 8.18
C TYR A 182 -6.31 1.19 8.73
N TYR A 183 -6.50 1.22 10.05
CA TYR A 183 -7.27 2.27 10.71
C TYR A 183 -6.52 3.60 10.80
N ASP A 184 -5.23 3.56 11.14
CA ASP A 184 -4.42 4.76 11.32
C ASP A 184 -3.96 5.39 9.99
N PHE A 185 -4.02 4.64 8.88
CA PHE A 185 -3.52 5.10 7.59
C PHE A 185 -4.12 6.44 7.15
N GLN A 186 -5.40 6.67 7.46
CA GLN A 186 -6.04 7.93 7.12
C GLN A 186 -5.34 9.14 7.78
N GLN A 187 -4.93 9.00 9.05
CA GLN A 187 -4.20 10.04 9.76
C GLN A 187 -2.79 10.22 9.19
N TRP A 188 -2.14 9.11 8.83
CA TRP A 188 -0.83 9.14 8.18
C TRP A 188 -0.85 9.82 6.82
N ALA A 189 -1.85 9.52 5.99
CA ALA A 189 -2.04 10.16 4.70
C ALA A 189 -2.30 11.66 4.86
N PHE A 190 -3.13 12.06 5.82
CA PHE A 190 -3.36 13.47 6.13
C PHE A 190 -2.06 14.16 6.57
N ALA A 191 -1.32 13.56 7.51
CA ALA A 191 -0.05 14.09 7.99
C ALA A 191 0.98 14.22 6.87
N TYR A 192 1.09 13.21 5.99
CA TYR A 192 1.95 13.24 4.81
C TYR A 192 1.61 14.42 3.91
N VAL A 193 0.35 14.53 3.48
CA VAL A 193 -0.10 15.60 2.57
C VAL A 193 0.12 16.98 3.19
N PHE A 194 -0.20 17.13 4.48
CA PHE A 194 -0.01 18.39 5.20
C PHE A 194 1.48 18.78 5.28
N ARG A 195 2.35 17.87 5.74
CA ARG A 195 3.79 18.14 5.87
C ARG A 195 4.44 18.39 4.52
N HIS A 196 4.08 17.61 3.50
CA HIS A 196 4.61 17.80 2.15
C HIS A 196 4.31 19.19 1.60
N ARG A 197 3.08 19.70 1.83
CA ARG A 197 2.72 21.08 1.47
C ARG A 197 3.49 22.14 2.25
N GLN A 198 3.96 21.88 3.47
CA GLN A 198 4.78 22.83 4.23
C GLN A 198 6.24 22.90 3.74
N ILE A 199 6.73 21.82 3.13
CA ILE A 199 8.12 21.73 2.66
C ILE A 199 8.27 22.32 1.26
N HIS A 200 7.25 22.13 0.41
CA HIS A 200 7.32 22.45 -1.02
C HIS A 200 6.51 23.69 -1.44
N ASN A 201 5.76 24.32 -0.53
CA ASN A 201 5.16 25.65 -0.73
C ASN A 201 5.82 26.67 0.19
#